data_AF-A0A448XU34-F1
#
_entry.id   AF-A0A448XU34-F1
#
_cell.length_a   1.000
_cell.length_b   1.000
_cell.length_c   1.000
_cell.angle_alpha   90.00
_cell.angle_beta   90.00
_cell.angle_gamma   90.00
#
_symmetry.space_group_name_H-M   'P 1'
#
loop_
_entity.id
_entity.type
_entity.pdbx_description
1 polymer ?
#
loop_
_entity_poly.entity_id
_entity_poly.type
_entity_poly.pdbx_seq_one_letter_code
_entity_poly.pdbx_strand_id
1 'polypeptide(L)'
;MVNAAEKIFILEAELAKDPYRVDLLFEKGLWCLLSYNLAGIEKVTDTLARLPGIDDQNKLLMSLLDGSKTLISNGHFWFVFPRNSHPDGQQIIIDLAVTHYKSLTQIKGLSVESIILFEITQAPVSLLDYSIKGLSHIKLSGNLDTPEKFSAAIAHELSHVFWPCKNRVLSEGIALFYECLLSPREAYISSHEKAFSYIDKYSGIIPSIESLLSNSFKNDVFFTDNTSSSDEQFLIYNLAYLLIHDFLTDSNSKDVNALINQINENDDEQAFTVFSTFFKKPLTRFVQPQAIPVKNKKNYISLEQIESRIRRDRLSNEHISFDEYYDDIVADAANSDKNGDLVSIQIRLLLVKLFEHASNRKKIDLISLGLIENLTTSLPPSKFSLEQSYFKAKTKLLRLLVSTDTMEKFSLLSEVDELFKKSLGEHSLKTEAHIDYAKFELAAPATFGRDLQKVNDLLSEVETDAHYQCEINKVRADVALV
;
A
#
# COMPACT_ATOMS: atom_id res chain seq x y z
N MET A 1 11.77 -39.10 -10.73
CA MET A 1 12.44 -38.39 -11.84
C MET A 1 11.70 -38.72 -13.12
N VAL A 2 11.30 -37.71 -13.89
CA VAL A 2 10.66 -37.88 -15.20
C VAL A 2 11.75 -38.20 -16.23
N ASN A 3 11.55 -39.22 -17.08
CA ASN A 3 12.50 -39.59 -18.12
C ASN A 3 12.40 -38.62 -19.31
N ALA A 4 13.46 -37.85 -19.58
CA ALA A 4 13.49 -36.86 -20.65
C ALA A 4 13.21 -37.47 -22.04
N ALA A 5 13.72 -38.68 -22.32
CA ALA A 5 13.48 -39.35 -23.60
C ALA A 5 12.01 -39.75 -23.78
N GLU A 6 11.36 -40.21 -22.70
CA GLU A 6 9.93 -40.54 -22.71
C GLU A 6 9.06 -39.30 -22.94
N LYS A 7 9.41 -38.17 -22.30
CA LYS A 7 8.71 -36.89 -22.52
C LYS A 7 8.88 -36.37 -23.94
N ILE A 8 10.10 -36.40 -24.48
CA ILE A 8 10.35 -35.99 -25.87
C ILE A 8 9.52 -36.85 -26.84
N PHE A 9 9.44 -38.17 -26.61
CA PHE A 9 8.64 -39.07 -27.44
C PHE A 9 7.14 -38.73 -27.40
N ILE A 10 6.59 -38.48 -26.20
CA ILE A 10 5.18 -38.06 -26.04
C ILE A 10 4.92 -36.73 -26.78
N LEU A 11 5.82 -35.75 -26.60
CA LEU A 11 5.71 -34.45 -27.26
C LEU A 11 5.81 -34.56 -28.78
N GLU A 12 6.63 -35.48 -29.30
CA GLU A 12 6.70 -35.77 -30.74
C GLU A 12 5.40 -36.33 -31.29
N ALA A 13 4.72 -37.21 -30.56
CA ALA A 13 3.43 -37.73 -30.97
C ALA A 13 2.33 -36.64 -30.97
N GLU A 14 2.36 -35.70 -30.03
CA GLU A 14 1.43 -34.57 -30.01
C GLU A 14 1.75 -33.52 -31.09
N LEU A 15 3.02 -33.19 -31.29
CA LEU A 15 3.48 -32.30 -32.37
C LEU A 15 3.24 -32.90 -33.76
N ALA A 16 3.13 -34.22 -33.90
CA ALA A 16 2.73 -34.83 -35.17
C ALA A 16 1.29 -34.48 -35.56
N LYS A 17 0.42 -34.17 -34.58
CA LYS A 17 -0.96 -33.72 -34.83
C LYS A 17 -1.02 -32.24 -35.20
N ASP A 18 -0.16 -31.43 -34.61
CA ASP A 18 0.00 -30.01 -34.90
C ASP A 18 1.47 -29.57 -34.74
N PRO A 19 2.25 -29.54 -35.84
CA PRO A 19 3.69 -29.26 -35.80
C PRO A 19 4.07 -27.84 -35.36
N TYR A 20 3.11 -26.92 -35.30
CA TYR A 20 3.35 -25.50 -35.04
C TYR A 20 2.83 -25.04 -33.68
N ARG A 21 2.42 -25.98 -32.81
CA ARG A 21 2.06 -25.67 -31.41
C ARG A 21 3.26 -25.17 -30.63
N VAL A 22 3.28 -23.86 -30.40
CA VAL A 22 4.39 -23.15 -29.76
C VAL A 22 4.66 -23.68 -28.34
N ASP A 23 3.63 -23.93 -27.55
CA ASP A 23 3.76 -24.45 -26.19
C ASP A 23 4.48 -25.82 -26.15
N LEU A 24 4.09 -26.73 -27.04
CA LEU A 24 4.69 -28.06 -27.16
C LEU A 24 6.10 -28.03 -27.77
N LEU A 25 6.32 -27.17 -28.78
CA LEU A 25 7.65 -26.96 -29.36
C LEU A 25 8.61 -26.42 -28.29
N PHE A 26 8.15 -25.46 -27.51
CA PHE A 26 8.93 -24.85 -26.44
C PHE A 26 9.24 -25.87 -25.34
N GLU A 27 8.26 -26.65 -24.87
CA GLU A 27 8.49 -27.74 -23.90
C GLU A 27 9.51 -28.75 -24.43
N LYS A 28 9.38 -29.15 -25.69
CA LYS A 28 10.31 -30.08 -26.33
C LYS A 28 11.71 -29.49 -26.37
N GLY A 29 11.84 -28.20 -26.66
CA GLY A 29 13.11 -27.47 -26.60
C GLY A 29 13.76 -27.57 -25.22
N LEU A 30 13.00 -27.29 -24.15
CA LEU A 30 13.50 -27.38 -22.77
C LEU A 30 13.94 -28.82 -22.39
N TRP A 31 13.18 -29.84 -22.78
CA TRP A 31 13.58 -31.24 -22.56
C TRP A 31 14.82 -31.65 -23.39
N CYS A 32 14.95 -31.17 -24.63
CA CYS A 32 16.14 -31.39 -25.45
C CYS A 32 17.39 -30.75 -24.80
N LEU A 33 17.25 -29.55 -24.25
CA LEU A 33 18.32 -28.87 -23.49
C LEU A 33 18.73 -29.68 -22.25
N LEU A 34 17.78 -30.15 -21.43
CA LEU A 34 18.08 -30.98 -20.25
C LEU A 34 18.76 -32.32 -20.58
N SER A 35 18.47 -32.88 -21.75
CA SER A 35 19.03 -34.17 -22.20
C SER A 35 20.26 -34.02 -23.10
N TYR A 36 20.77 -32.80 -23.31
CA TYR A 36 21.88 -32.49 -24.22
C TYR A 36 21.63 -32.98 -25.66
N ASN A 37 20.37 -33.00 -26.10
CA ASN A 37 20.00 -33.38 -27.47
C ASN A 37 20.09 -32.18 -28.43
N LEU A 38 21.30 -31.89 -28.92
CA LEU A 38 21.60 -30.75 -29.78
C LEU A 38 20.80 -30.74 -31.10
N ALA A 39 20.69 -31.89 -31.78
CA ALA A 39 19.92 -31.98 -33.01
C ALA A 39 18.41 -31.73 -32.78
N GLY A 40 17.90 -32.15 -31.62
CA GLY A 40 16.52 -31.90 -31.21
C GLY A 40 16.22 -30.42 -30.98
N ILE A 41 17.12 -29.71 -30.29
CA ILE A 41 16.95 -28.27 -30.02
C ILE A 41 17.11 -27.43 -31.28
N GLU A 42 18.09 -27.71 -32.15
CA GLU A 42 18.25 -27.03 -33.45
C GLU A 42 16.98 -27.12 -34.30
N LYS A 43 16.38 -28.31 -34.37
CA LYS A 43 15.12 -28.52 -35.10
C LYS A 43 13.96 -27.71 -34.49
N VAL A 44 13.89 -27.60 -33.16
CA VAL A 44 12.87 -26.81 -32.47
C VAL A 44 13.07 -25.32 -32.74
N THR A 45 14.28 -24.80 -32.57
CA THR A 45 14.59 -23.37 -32.81
C THR A 45 14.36 -22.98 -34.26
N ASP A 46 14.72 -23.84 -35.22
CA ASP A 46 14.46 -23.63 -36.65
C ASP A 46 12.96 -23.56 -36.97
N THR A 47 12.15 -24.34 -36.25
CA THR A 47 10.69 -24.34 -36.41
C THR A 47 10.08 -23.08 -35.79
N LEU A 48 10.48 -22.72 -34.58
CA LEU A 48 10.03 -21.51 -33.89
C LEU A 48 10.42 -20.22 -34.63
N ALA A 49 11.62 -20.17 -35.22
CA ALA A 49 12.11 -19.03 -36.01
C ALA A 49 11.26 -18.71 -37.25
N ARG A 50 10.40 -19.65 -37.68
CA ARG A 50 9.48 -19.46 -38.83
C ARG A 50 8.10 -18.96 -38.39
N LEU A 51 7.82 -18.90 -37.09
CA LEU A 51 6.54 -18.48 -36.54
C LEU A 51 6.58 -16.99 -36.17
N PRO A 52 5.65 -16.16 -36.70
CA PRO A 52 5.62 -14.75 -36.40
C PRO A 52 5.24 -14.50 -34.93
N GLY A 53 5.94 -13.57 -34.28
CA GLY A 53 5.62 -13.13 -32.92
C GLY A 53 6.17 -14.00 -31.78
N ILE A 54 7.03 -14.99 -32.07
CA ILE A 54 7.62 -15.94 -31.10
C ILE A 54 9.13 -15.69 -30.90
N ASP A 55 9.64 -14.54 -31.32
CA ASP A 55 11.07 -14.20 -31.29
C ASP A 55 11.67 -14.27 -29.88
N ASP A 56 10.91 -13.87 -28.87
CA ASP A 56 11.42 -13.82 -27.50
C ASP A 56 11.57 -15.21 -26.87
N GLN A 57 10.65 -16.14 -27.17
CA GLN A 57 10.78 -17.53 -26.77
C GLN A 57 11.95 -18.21 -27.50
N ASN A 58 12.12 -17.93 -28.80
CA ASN A 58 13.26 -18.46 -29.54
C ASN A 58 14.60 -17.93 -28.98
N LYS A 59 14.70 -16.62 -28.69
CA LYS A 59 15.88 -16.01 -28.04
C LYS A 59 16.20 -16.67 -26.71
N LEU A 60 15.19 -17.00 -25.90
CA LEU A 60 15.38 -17.66 -24.62
C LEU A 60 16.00 -19.06 -24.81
N LEU A 61 15.48 -19.87 -25.72
CA LEU A 61 16.05 -21.19 -26.03
C LEU A 61 17.49 -21.07 -26.58
N MET A 62 17.75 -20.09 -27.44
CA MET A 62 19.09 -19.82 -27.95
C MET A 62 20.07 -19.42 -26.83
N SER A 63 19.63 -18.62 -25.86
CA SER A 63 20.44 -18.25 -24.68
C SER A 63 20.72 -19.41 -23.72
N LEU A 64 19.86 -20.44 -23.74
CA LEU A 64 20.12 -21.68 -23.03
C LEU A 64 21.09 -22.57 -23.80
N LEU A 65 20.96 -22.61 -25.14
CA LEU A 65 21.82 -23.38 -26.02
C LEU A 65 23.27 -22.89 -26.04
N ASP A 66 23.48 -21.56 -26.05
CA ASP A 66 24.81 -20.95 -26.02
C ASP A 66 25.46 -20.95 -24.62
N GLY A 67 24.72 -21.38 -23.59
CA GLY A 67 25.18 -21.46 -22.21
C GLY A 67 25.35 -20.10 -21.53
N SER A 68 24.69 -19.05 -22.00
CA SER A 68 24.58 -17.76 -21.30
C SER A 68 23.59 -17.79 -20.13
N LYS A 69 22.66 -18.76 -20.15
CA LYS A 69 21.73 -19.06 -19.06
C LYS A 69 21.78 -20.53 -18.66
N THR A 70 21.33 -20.82 -17.44
CA THR A 70 21.23 -22.17 -16.89
C THR A 70 19.76 -22.56 -16.77
N LEU A 71 19.42 -23.76 -17.24
CA LEU A 71 18.08 -24.34 -17.09
C LEU A 71 18.06 -25.34 -15.94
N ILE A 72 17.08 -25.20 -15.05
CA ILE A 72 16.77 -26.16 -14.00
C ILE A 72 15.29 -26.54 -14.09
N SER A 73 14.97 -27.81 -13.88
CA SER A 73 13.59 -28.27 -13.74
C SER A 73 13.46 -29.17 -12.52
N ASN A 74 12.31 -29.06 -11.85
CA ASN A 74 11.89 -29.98 -10.79
C ASN A 74 10.73 -30.90 -11.21
N GLY A 75 10.35 -30.87 -12.50
CA GLY A 75 9.23 -31.63 -13.07
C GLY A 75 7.87 -30.93 -13.06
N HIS A 76 7.69 -29.89 -12.24
CA HIS A 76 6.48 -29.04 -12.22
C HIS A 76 6.75 -27.66 -12.81
N PHE A 77 7.95 -27.14 -12.60
CA PHE A 77 8.40 -25.83 -13.05
C PHE A 77 9.69 -25.93 -13.85
N TRP A 78 9.92 -24.88 -14.63
CA TRP A 78 11.17 -24.60 -15.31
C TRP A 78 11.73 -23.30 -14.77
N PHE A 79 13.01 -23.29 -14.40
CA PHE A 79 13.70 -22.11 -13.93
C PHE A 79 14.86 -21.83 -14.86
N VAL A 80 14.93 -20.61 -15.35
CA VAL A 80 16.02 -20.11 -16.17
C VAL A 80 16.74 -19.04 -15.38
N PHE A 81 18.00 -19.31 -15.06
CA PHE A 81 18.85 -18.38 -14.32
C PHE A 81 19.98 -17.83 -15.19
N PRO A 82 20.50 -16.62 -14.91
CA PRO A 82 21.77 -16.17 -15.47
C PRO A 82 22.88 -17.19 -15.17
N ARG A 83 23.81 -17.45 -16.09
CA ARG A 83 24.87 -18.46 -15.88
C ARG A 83 25.61 -18.34 -14.54
N ASN A 84 25.81 -17.11 -14.07
CA ASN A 84 26.61 -16.80 -12.88
C ASN A 84 25.78 -16.64 -11.59
N SER A 85 24.50 -17.05 -11.58
CA SER A 85 23.68 -17.00 -10.36
C SER A 85 24.20 -17.97 -9.30
N HIS A 86 24.17 -17.56 -8.03
CA HIS A 86 24.65 -18.38 -6.93
C HIS A 86 23.76 -19.62 -6.70
N PRO A 87 24.32 -20.85 -6.58
CA PRO A 87 23.53 -22.08 -6.41
C PRO A 87 22.56 -22.05 -5.23
N ASP A 88 22.98 -21.57 -4.06
CA ASP A 88 22.11 -21.50 -2.87
C ASP A 88 20.92 -20.57 -3.10
N GLY A 89 21.14 -19.46 -3.82
CA GLY A 89 20.10 -18.53 -4.20
C GLY A 89 19.09 -19.15 -5.16
N GLN A 90 19.57 -19.94 -6.13
CA GLN A 90 18.71 -20.70 -7.04
C GLN A 90 17.86 -21.71 -6.27
N GLN A 91 18.46 -22.44 -5.32
CA GLN A 91 17.77 -23.46 -4.54
C GLN A 91 16.65 -22.85 -3.68
N ILE A 92 16.91 -21.72 -3.02
CA ILE A 92 15.92 -20.95 -2.26
C ILE A 92 14.69 -20.60 -3.13
N ILE A 93 14.93 -20.11 -4.34
CA ILE A 93 13.88 -19.73 -5.28
C ILE A 93 13.05 -20.95 -5.72
N ILE A 94 13.73 -22.05 -6.03
CA ILE A 94 13.08 -23.32 -6.40
C ILE A 94 12.23 -23.83 -5.24
N ASP A 95 12.76 -23.84 -4.03
CA ASP A 95 12.08 -24.34 -2.84
C ASP A 95 10.85 -23.51 -2.49
N LEU A 96 10.95 -22.17 -2.59
CA LEU A 96 9.81 -21.28 -2.42
C LEU A 96 8.71 -21.60 -3.45
N ALA A 97 9.08 -21.71 -4.73
CA ALA A 97 8.11 -22.00 -5.78
C ALA A 97 7.43 -23.37 -5.62
N VAL A 98 8.18 -24.40 -5.23
CA VAL A 98 7.64 -25.74 -4.93
C VAL A 98 6.69 -25.69 -3.74
N THR A 99 7.12 -25.07 -2.64
CA THR A 99 6.33 -24.98 -1.40
C THR A 99 5.00 -24.29 -1.65
N HIS A 100 4.96 -23.28 -2.52
CA HIS A 100 3.78 -22.47 -2.80
C HIS A 100 3.11 -22.77 -4.16
N TYR A 101 3.41 -23.92 -4.77
CA TYR A 101 2.83 -24.33 -6.05
C TYR A 101 1.30 -24.25 -6.09
N LYS A 102 0.62 -24.66 -5.01
CA LYS A 102 -0.85 -24.61 -4.95
C LYS A 102 -1.39 -23.19 -5.11
N SER A 103 -0.70 -22.18 -4.58
CA SER A 103 -1.11 -20.78 -4.72
C SER A 103 -1.02 -20.31 -6.18
N LEU A 104 0.01 -20.73 -6.94
CA LEU A 104 0.09 -20.42 -8.38
C LEU A 104 -1.06 -21.00 -9.20
N THR A 105 -1.46 -22.25 -8.90
CA THR A 105 -2.55 -22.92 -9.63
C THR A 105 -3.92 -22.27 -9.41
N GLN A 106 -4.02 -21.37 -8.43
CA GLN A 106 -5.23 -20.59 -8.14
C GLN A 106 -5.22 -19.21 -8.81
N ILE A 107 -4.12 -18.80 -9.44
CA ILE A 107 -4.04 -17.53 -10.17
C ILE A 107 -5.00 -17.59 -11.37
N LYS A 108 -5.92 -16.62 -11.41
CA LYS A 108 -6.90 -16.49 -12.49
C LYS A 108 -6.18 -16.34 -13.84
N GLY A 109 -6.42 -17.27 -14.76
CA GLY A 109 -5.80 -17.29 -16.10
C GLY A 109 -4.68 -18.32 -16.26
N LEU A 110 -4.17 -18.89 -15.16
CA LEU A 110 -3.20 -19.98 -15.21
C LEU A 110 -3.93 -21.32 -15.36
N SER A 111 -3.57 -22.10 -16.39
CA SER A 111 -4.11 -23.45 -16.58
C SER A 111 -3.28 -24.46 -15.78
N VAL A 112 -3.95 -25.41 -15.12
CA VAL A 112 -3.30 -26.54 -14.42
C VAL A 112 -2.44 -27.39 -15.36
N GLU A 113 -2.74 -27.37 -16.66
CA GLU A 113 -2.00 -28.08 -17.70
C GLU A 113 -0.91 -27.22 -18.36
N SER A 114 -0.70 -25.97 -17.91
CA SER A 114 0.31 -25.08 -18.49
C SER A 114 1.71 -25.35 -17.95
N ILE A 115 2.69 -25.18 -18.82
CA ILE A 115 4.11 -25.13 -18.45
C ILE A 115 4.33 -23.80 -17.75
N ILE A 116 4.83 -23.83 -16.52
CA ILE A 116 5.18 -22.61 -15.78
C ILE A 116 6.70 -22.46 -15.83
N LEU A 117 7.13 -21.37 -16.46
CA LEU A 117 8.53 -21.00 -16.64
C LEU A 117 8.83 -19.74 -15.84
N PHE A 118 9.81 -19.83 -14.95
CA PHE A 118 10.41 -18.69 -14.26
C PHE A 118 11.69 -18.29 -14.97
N GLU A 119 11.70 -17.15 -15.64
CA GLU A 119 12.91 -16.56 -16.20
C GLU A 119 13.42 -15.46 -15.28
N ILE A 120 14.64 -15.62 -14.78
CA ILE A 120 15.28 -14.60 -13.95
C ILE A 120 16.20 -13.74 -14.82
N THR A 121 15.96 -12.45 -14.79
CA THR A 121 16.65 -11.46 -15.62
C THR A 121 17.30 -10.39 -14.75
N GLN A 122 18.27 -9.69 -15.33
CA GLN A 122 18.91 -8.53 -14.71
C GLN A 122 18.18 -7.22 -15.02
N ALA A 123 17.21 -7.22 -15.95
CA ALA A 123 16.48 -6.02 -16.36
C ALA A 123 15.20 -5.86 -15.51
N PRO A 124 14.85 -4.65 -15.06
CA PRO A 124 13.75 -4.42 -14.12
C PRO A 124 12.38 -4.73 -14.74
N VAL A 125 11.85 -5.92 -14.49
CA VAL A 125 10.55 -6.42 -14.95
C VAL A 125 10.11 -7.57 -14.05
N SER A 126 9.01 -7.39 -13.33
CA SER A 126 8.17 -8.49 -12.84
C SER A 126 6.95 -8.56 -13.75
N LEU A 127 6.94 -9.52 -14.68
CA LEU A 127 5.92 -9.64 -15.71
C LEU A 127 5.42 -11.09 -15.79
N LEU A 128 4.11 -11.22 -15.77
CA LEU A 128 3.42 -12.46 -16.04
C LEU A 128 2.86 -12.41 -17.47
N ASP A 129 3.40 -13.24 -18.35
CA ASP A 129 3.04 -13.30 -19.76
C ASP A 129 2.25 -14.59 -20.07
N TYR A 130 1.04 -14.38 -20.60
CA TYR A 130 0.09 -15.42 -21.02
C TYR A 130 -0.16 -15.40 -22.54
N SER A 131 0.69 -14.72 -23.31
CA SER A 131 0.54 -14.58 -24.76
C SER A 131 0.51 -15.93 -25.49
N ILE A 132 1.13 -16.96 -24.93
CA ILE A 132 1.15 -18.32 -25.48
C ILE A 132 0.26 -19.21 -24.64
N LYS A 133 -0.85 -19.68 -25.23
CA LYS A 133 -1.74 -20.66 -24.61
C LYS A 133 -0.94 -21.91 -24.24
N GLY A 134 -1.00 -22.31 -22.96
CA GLY A 134 -0.29 -23.50 -22.46
C GLY A 134 1.11 -23.22 -21.91
N LEU A 135 1.63 -22.00 -22.05
CA LEU A 135 2.90 -21.57 -21.49
C LEU A 135 2.70 -20.30 -20.64
N SER A 136 2.86 -20.44 -19.33
CA SER A 136 2.84 -19.33 -18.37
C SER A 136 4.29 -18.89 -18.12
N HIS A 137 4.67 -17.74 -18.67
CA HIS A 137 6.04 -17.22 -18.55
C HIS A 137 6.10 -16.09 -17.52
N ILE A 138 6.84 -16.33 -16.44
CA ILE A 138 7.04 -15.41 -15.33
C ILE A 138 8.46 -14.86 -15.43
N LYS A 139 8.58 -13.61 -15.88
CA LYS A 139 9.85 -12.90 -15.89
C LYS A 139 10.00 -12.15 -14.58
N LEU A 140 11.10 -12.40 -13.88
CA LEU A 140 11.42 -11.76 -12.62
C LEU A 140 12.75 -11.02 -12.75
N SER A 141 12.84 -9.88 -12.09
CA SER A 141 14.04 -9.06 -12.11
C SER A 141 14.60 -8.87 -10.72
N GLY A 142 15.89 -9.14 -10.58
CA GLY A 142 16.68 -8.73 -9.43
C GLY A 142 17.87 -7.94 -9.94
N ASN A 143 17.82 -6.61 -9.85
CA ASN A 143 18.93 -5.78 -10.32
C ASN A 143 19.81 -5.37 -9.15
N LEU A 144 20.79 -6.19 -8.72
CA LEU A 144 21.69 -5.79 -7.62
C LEU A 144 23.11 -6.39 -7.75
N ASP A 145 24.06 -5.62 -7.21
CA ASP A 145 25.52 -5.77 -7.33
C ASP A 145 26.12 -7.05 -6.72
N THR A 146 25.35 -7.81 -5.94
CA THR A 146 25.81 -9.03 -5.27
C THR A 146 24.82 -10.20 -5.39
N PRO A 147 25.31 -11.46 -5.39
CA PRO A 147 24.44 -12.63 -5.52
C PRO A 147 23.41 -12.80 -4.40
N GLU A 148 23.73 -12.43 -3.15
CA GLU A 148 22.80 -12.56 -2.04
C GLU A 148 21.67 -11.51 -2.09
N LYS A 149 21.96 -10.30 -2.55
CA LYS A 149 20.97 -9.24 -2.80
C LYS A 149 20.04 -9.61 -3.95
N PHE A 150 20.59 -10.26 -4.97
CA PHE A 150 19.81 -10.80 -6.08
C PHE A 150 18.77 -11.81 -5.59
N SER A 151 19.14 -12.77 -4.74
CA SER A 151 18.18 -13.74 -4.19
C SER A 151 17.12 -13.11 -3.30
N ALA A 152 17.46 -12.10 -2.51
CA ALA A 152 16.50 -11.32 -1.72
C ALA A 152 15.45 -10.65 -2.62
N ALA A 153 15.90 -9.90 -3.63
CA ALA A 153 15.03 -9.22 -4.57
C ALA A 153 14.11 -10.19 -5.32
N ILE A 154 14.63 -11.33 -5.77
CA ILE A 154 13.78 -12.33 -6.43
C ILE A 154 12.76 -12.94 -5.46
N ALA A 155 13.12 -13.22 -4.21
CA ALA A 155 12.18 -13.71 -3.21
C ALA A 155 11.03 -12.72 -3.00
N HIS A 156 11.35 -11.42 -2.91
CA HIS A 156 10.38 -10.34 -2.83
C HIS A 156 9.41 -10.35 -4.04
N GLU A 157 9.95 -10.37 -5.27
CA GLU A 157 9.13 -10.35 -6.48
C GLU A 157 8.28 -11.62 -6.66
N LEU A 158 8.83 -12.78 -6.28
CA LEU A 158 8.09 -14.04 -6.30
C LEU A 158 6.88 -14.01 -5.37
N SER A 159 6.98 -13.35 -4.22
CA SER A 159 5.85 -13.21 -3.30
C SER A 159 4.67 -12.48 -3.94
N HIS A 160 4.92 -11.44 -4.74
CA HIS A 160 3.85 -10.74 -5.48
C HIS A 160 3.16 -11.65 -6.51
N VAL A 161 3.88 -12.64 -7.06
CA VAL A 161 3.32 -13.65 -7.97
C VAL A 161 2.48 -14.68 -7.22
N PHE A 162 2.99 -15.23 -6.12
CA PHE A 162 2.29 -16.26 -5.34
C PHE A 162 1.06 -15.73 -4.60
N TRP A 163 1.11 -14.47 -4.19
CA TRP A 163 0.14 -13.83 -3.33
C TRP A 163 -0.31 -12.48 -3.89
N PRO A 164 -0.95 -12.47 -5.07
CA PRO A 164 -1.44 -11.23 -5.66
C PRO A 164 -2.50 -10.62 -4.74
N CYS A 165 -2.18 -9.51 -4.11
CA CYS A 165 -3.06 -8.80 -3.18
C CYS A 165 -3.36 -7.41 -3.73
N LYS A 166 -4.65 -7.05 -3.82
CA LYS A 166 -5.07 -5.70 -4.25
C LYS A 166 -4.64 -4.62 -3.27
N ASN A 167 -4.50 -4.95 -1.98
CA ASN A 167 -4.04 -4.03 -0.96
C ASN A 167 -2.50 -3.96 -0.98
N ARG A 168 -1.95 -2.81 -1.41
CA ARG A 168 -0.50 -2.68 -1.63
C ARG A 168 0.32 -2.87 -0.35
N VAL A 169 -0.16 -2.35 0.79
CA VAL A 169 0.54 -2.50 2.07
C VAL A 169 0.69 -3.98 2.43
N LEU A 170 -0.38 -4.76 2.33
CA LEU A 170 -0.32 -6.19 2.63
C LEU A 170 0.53 -6.95 1.61
N SER A 171 0.44 -6.61 0.33
CA SER A 171 1.29 -7.17 -0.73
C SER A 171 2.78 -6.98 -0.40
N GLU A 172 3.18 -5.75 -0.07
CA GLU A 172 4.55 -5.40 0.28
C GLU A 172 5.00 -6.05 1.59
N GLY A 173 4.13 -6.09 2.60
CA GLY A 173 4.44 -6.77 3.86
C GLY A 173 4.72 -8.26 3.68
N ILE A 174 3.98 -8.94 2.79
CA ILE A 174 4.20 -10.35 2.44
C ILE A 174 5.54 -10.51 1.72
N ALA A 175 5.79 -9.67 0.73
CA ALA A 175 7.04 -9.70 -0.03
C ALA A 175 8.26 -9.49 0.87
N LEU A 176 8.23 -8.47 1.73
CA LEU A 176 9.29 -8.18 2.70
C LEU A 176 9.47 -9.30 3.73
N PHE A 177 8.39 -9.96 4.16
CA PHE A 177 8.47 -11.08 5.08
C PHE A 177 9.23 -12.26 4.46
N TYR A 178 8.86 -12.68 3.24
CA TYR A 178 9.52 -13.78 2.56
C TYR A 178 10.93 -13.42 2.09
N GLU A 179 11.17 -12.18 1.69
CA GLU A 179 12.51 -11.65 1.44
C GLU A 179 13.41 -11.82 2.68
N CYS A 180 12.95 -11.39 3.85
CA CYS A 180 13.66 -11.54 5.12
C CYS A 180 13.86 -13.01 5.51
N LEU A 181 12.84 -13.85 5.32
CA LEU A 181 12.89 -15.27 5.68
C LEU A 181 13.96 -16.01 4.86
N LEU A 182 14.08 -15.65 3.58
CA LEU A 182 14.92 -16.37 2.63
C LEU A 182 16.31 -15.78 2.47
N SER A 183 16.49 -14.47 2.66
CA SER A 183 17.80 -13.80 2.57
C SER A 183 17.99 -12.78 3.70
N PRO A 184 18.01 -13.20 4.98
CA PRO A 184 18.00 -12.29 6.13
C PRO A 184 19.20 -11.32 6.19
N ARG A 185 20.33 -11.64 5.56
CA ARG A 185 21.53 -10.78 5.59
C ARG A 185 21.44 -9.60 4.64
N GLU A 186 20.82 -9.78 3.47
CA GLU A 186 20.75 -8.79 2.40
C GLU A 186 19.32 -8.29 2.12
N ALA A 187 18.33 -8.81 2.85
CA ALA A 187 16.96 -8.31 2.81
C ALA A 187 16.91 -6.83 3.16
N TYR A 188 16.05 -6.11 2.45
CA TYR A 188 15.73 -4.71 2.68
C TYR A 188 15.36 -4.46 4.15
N ILE A 189 14.52 -5.34 4.72
CA ILE A 189 14.29 -5.44 6.17
C ILE A 189 14.86 -6.77 6.67
N SER A 190 16.04 -6.69 7.28
CA SER A 190 16.82 -7.87 7.65
C SER A 190 16.38 -8.56 8.95
N SER A 191 15.58 -7.90 9.80
CA SER A 191 14.97 -8.57 10.96
C SER A 191 13.80 -7.80 11.57
N HIS A 192 13.03 -8.49 12.40
CA HIS A 192 11.99 -7.93 13.25
C HIS A 192 12.51 -6.81 14.16
N GLU A 193 13.63 -7.03 14.84
CA GLU A 193 14.23 -6.04 15.75
C GLU A 193 14.69 -4.79 15.01
N LYS A 194 15.22 -4.93 13.79
CA LYS A 194 15.62 -3.79 12.96
C LYS A 194 14.42 -2.98 12.50
N ALA A 195 13.35 -3.65 12.07
CA ALA A 195 12.12 -2.98 11.72
C ALA A 195 11.52 -2.24 12.91
N PHE A 196 11.52 -2.88 14.09
CA PHE A 196 11.12 -2.25 15.34
C PHE A 196 11.96 -1.01 15.68
N SER A 197 13.29 -1.13 15.64
CA SER A 197 14.19 -0.01 15.91
C SER A 197 14.00 1.15 14.92
N TYR A 198 13.61 0.86 13.67
CA TYR A 198 13.26 1.90 12.71
C TYR A 198 11.98 2.62 13.13
N ILE A 199 10.89 1.89 13.39
CA ILE A 199 9.60 2.50 13.75
C ILE A 199 9.64 3.21 15.10
N ASP A 200 10.49 2.78 16.03
CA ASP A 200 10.65 3.41 17.35
C ASP A 200 11.10 4.88 17.22
N LYS A 201 11.82 5.23 16.16
CA LYS A 201 12.20 6.64 15.86
C LYS A 201 11.00 7.52 15.51
N TYR A 202 9.90 6.90 15.10
CA TYR A 202 8.65 7.53 14.69
C TYR A 202 7.56 7.33 15.75
N SER A 203 7.92 6.95 16.99
CA SER A 203 6.97 6.78 18.10
C SER A 203 6.12 8.04 18.29
N GLY A 204 4.79 7.90 18.21
CA GLY A 204 3.85 9.03 18.33
C GLY A 204 3.38 9.64 17.00
N ILE A 205 3.98 9.24 15.88
CA ILE A 205 3.58 9.63 14.52
C ILE A 205 3.41 8.39 13.62
N ILE A 206 3.01 7.26 14.19
CA ILE A 206 2.75 6.04 13.41
C ILE A 206 1.29 6.09 12.92
N PRO A 207 1.03 5.91 11.61
CA PRO A 207 -0.34 5.83 11.10
C PRO A 207 -1.07 4.64 11.74
N SER A 208 -2.37 4.79 11.99
CA SER A 208 -3.18 3.67 12.47
C SER A 208 -3.17 2.52 11.47
N ILE A 209 -3.36 1.29 11.93
CA ILE A 209 -3.47 0.13 11.04
C ILE A 209 -4.69 0.27 10.12
N GLU A 210 -5.78 0.85 10.62
CA GLU A 210 -6.95 1.17 9.81
C GLU A 210 -6.58 2.13 8.68
N SER A 211 -5.84 3.19 8.97
CA SER A 211 -5.36 4.16 7.98
C SER A 211 -4.44 3.48 6.96
N LEU A 212 -3.47 2.72 7.46
CA LEU A 212 -2.49 2.03 6.62
C LEU A 212 -3.17 1.05 5.65
N LEU A 213 -4.17 0.29 6.12
CA LEU A 213 -4.85 -0.72 5.31
C LEU A 213 -6.01 -0.18 4.47
N SER A 214 -6.70 0.89 4.90
CA SER A 214 -7.84 1.45 4.16
C SER A 214 -7.42 2.44 3.08
N ASN A 215 -6.12 2.73 2.96
CA ASN A 215 -5.56 3.42 1.82
C ASN A 215 -5.22 2.39 0.74
N SER A 216 -5.88 2.50 -0.41
CA SER A 216 -5.80 1.57 -1.53
C SER A 216 -4.36 1.37 -2.05
N PHE A 217 -3.63 2.48 -2.26
CA PHE A 217 -2.31 2.53 -2.93
C PHE A 217 -2.22 1.66 -4.21
N LYS A 218 -3.34 1.23 -4.81
CA LYS A 218 -3.36 0.17 -5.83
C LYS A 218 -2.57 0.54 -7.09
N ASN A 219 -2.46 1.84 -7.35
CA ASN A 219 -1.77 2.39 -8.52
C ASN A 219 -0.32 2.81 -8.22
N ASP A 220 0.14 2.68 -6.97
CA ASP A 220 1.38 3.30 -6.51
C ASP A 220 2.38 2.25 -6.03
N VAL A 221 3.05 1.63 -7.01
CA VAL A 221 3.97 0.50 -6.81
C VAL A 221 5.02 0.83 -5.74
N PHE A 222 5.61 2.01 -5.76
CA PHE A 222 6.67 2.39 -4.81
C PHE A 222 6.19 3.30 -3.68
N PHE A 223 4.87 3.43 -3.50
CA PHE A 223 4.24 4.43 -2.63
C PHE A 223 4.66 5.88 -2.96
N THR A 224 5.29 6.11 -4.10
CA THR A 224 5.84 7.40 -4.51
C THR A 224 4.77 8.44 -4.67
N ASP A 225 3.62 8.12 -5.25
CA ASP A 225 2.57 9.09 -5.56
C ASP A 225 1.77 9.51 -4.32
N ASN A 226 1.67 8.64 -3.32
CA ASN A 226 0.85 8.84 -2.12
C ASN A 226 1.65 9.18 -0.86
N THR A 227 2.98 9.15 -0.90
CA THR A 227 3.84 9.57 0.22
C THR A 227 4.51 10.90 -0.03
N SER A 228 4.70 11.67 1.05
CA SER A 228 5.34 12.98 1.06
C SER A 228 6.88 12.92 1.04
N SER A 229 7.48 11.78 1.41
CA SER A 229 8.94 11.62 1.50
C SER A 229 9.38 10.15 1.38
N SER A 230 10.67 9.92 1.10
CA SER A 230 11.28 8.58 1.15
C SER A 230 11.24 7.97 2.56
N ASP A 231 11.37 8.79 3.60
CA ASP A 231 11.35 8.33 4.99
C ASP A 231 9.98 7.77 5.37
N GLU A 232 8.90 8.36 4.84
CA GLU A 232 7.53 7.86 4.98
C GLU A 232 7.33 6.54 4.23
N GLN A 233 7.88 6.41 3.01
CA GLN A 233 7.86 5.14 2.28
C GLN A 233 8.53 4.02 3.08
N PHE A 234 9.72 4.31 3.59
CA PHE A 234 10.47 3.37 4.42
C PHE A 234 9.72 3.04 5.71
N LEU A 235 9.03 4.00 6.32
CA LEU A 235 8.17 3.74 7.47
C LEU A 235 7.03 2.78 7.11
N ILE A 236 6.33 3.02 6.01
CA ILE A 236 5.23 2.15 5.52
C ILE A 236 5.74 0.73 5.27
N TYR A 237 6.89 0.56 4.62
CA TYR A 237 7.50 -0.76 4.41
C TYR A 237 7.81 -1.49 5.73
N ASN A 238 8.40 -0.78 6.70
CA ASN A 238 8.69 -1.37 8.01
C ASN A 238 7.41 -1.76 8.78
N LEU A 239 6.37 -0.92 8.72
CA LEU A 239 5.07 -1.23 9.32
C LEU A 239 4.39 -2.42 8.64
N ALA A 240 4.40 -2.46 7.30
CA ALA A 240 3.86 -3.55 6.51
C ALA A 240 4.52 -4.89 6.83
N TYR A 241 5.87 -4.91 6.86
CA TYR A 241 6.64 -6.08 7.27
C TYR A 241 6.27 -6.55 8.68
N LEU A 242 6.26 -5.65 9.66
CA LEU A 242 5.95 -6.01 11.04
C LEU A 242 4.53 -6.54 11.20
N LEU A 243 3.57 -5.97 10.46
CA LEU A 243 2.17 -6.39 10.45
C LEU A 243 2.03 -7.84 9.97
N ILE A 244 2.65 -8.16 8.84
CA ILE A 244 2.62 -9.51 8.25
C ILE A 244 3.46 -10.50 9.05
N HIS A 245 4.64 -10.09 9.53
CA HIS A 245 5.47 -10.92 10.40
C HIS A 245 4.68 -11.36 11.63
N ASP A 246 3.99 -10.44 12.29
CA ASP A 246 3.18 -10.76 13.48
C ASP A 246 1.97 -11.61 13.18
N PHE A 247 1.33 -11.37 12.04
CA PHE A 247 0.23 -12.19 11.58
C PHE A 247 0.70 -13.63 11.37
N LEU A 248 1.81 -13.83 10.66
CA LEU A 248 2.34 -15.14 10.30
C LEU A 248 2.99 -15.91 11.45
N THR A 249 3.52 -15.21 12.45
CA THR A 249 4.14 -15.84 13.63
C THR A 249 3.17 -16.09 14.77
N ASP A 250 1.90 -15.66 14.65
CA ASP A 250 0.85 -16.01 15.60
C ASP A 250 0.31 -17.42 15.33
N SER A 251 0.33 -18.27 16.36
CA SER A 251 0.03 -19.71 16.31
C SER A 251 -1.40 -20.07 15.90
N ASN A 252 -2.29 -19.06 15.81
CA ASN A 252 -3.70 -19.20 15.47
C ASN A 252 -4.12 -18.51 14.17
N SER A 253 -3.19 -17.85 13.48
CA SER A 253 -3.45 -17.14 12.23
C SER A 253 -3.55 -18.11 11.08
N LYS A 254 -4.67 -18.00 10.36
CA LYS A 254 -5.00 -18.86 9.22
C LYS A 254 -4.26 -18.36 7.98
N ASP A 255 -3.71 -19.31 7.23
CA ASP A 255 -3.27 -19.26 5.82
C ASP A 255 -3.37 -17.88 5.14
N VAL A 256 -2.22 -17.29 4.77
CA VAL A 256 -2.11 -16.05 3.98
C VAL A 256 -3.02 -16.05 2.75
N ASN A 257 -3.23 -17.22 2.13
CA ASN A 257 -4.13 -17.35 0.99
C ASN A 257 -5.59 -16.98 1.35
N ALA A 258 -6.06 -17.35 2.55
CA ALA A 258 -7.42 -17.05 2.98
C ALA A 258 -7.62 -15.55 3.25
N LEU A 259 -6.62 -14.89 3.85
CA LEU A 259 -6.61 -13.44 4.05
C LEU A 259 -6.68 -12.70 2.71
N ILE A 260 -5.81 -13.08 1.77
CA ILE A 260 -5.74 -12.44 0.44
C ILE A 260 -7.03 -12.65 -0.35
N ASN A 261 -7.57 -13.87 -0.35
CA ASN A 261 -8.81 -14.15 -1.07
C ASN A 261 -9.95 -13.27 -0.57
N GLN A 262 -10.09 -13.12 0.76
CA GLN A 262 -11.12 -12.26 1.33
C GLN A 262 -10.91 -10.77 1.00
N ILE A 263 -9.68 -10.27 0.99
CA ILE A 263 -9.40 -8.88 0.58
C ILE A 263 -9.72 -8.68 -0.90
N ASN A 264 -9.31 -9.62 -1.75
CA ASN A 264 -9.53 -9.53 -3.20
C ASN A 264 -11.02 -9.61 -3.57
N GLU A 265 -11.82 -10.34 -2.80
CA GLU A 265 -13.28 -10.50 -2.93
C GLU A 265 -14.08 -9.29 -2.42
N ASN A 266 -13.68 -8.65 -1.32
CA ASN A 266 -14.46 -7.61 -0.63
C ASN A 266 -14.06 -6.15 -0.97
N ASP A 267 -13.21 -5.97 -1.98
CA ASP A 267 -12.60 -4.68 -2.34
C ASP A 267 -11.56 -4.18 -1.31
N ASP A 268 -10.60 -3.36 -1.77
CA ASP A 268 -9.47 -2.90 -0.94
C ASP A 268 -9.91 -2.02 0.24
N GLU A 269 -11.06 -1.34 0.11
CA GLU A 269 -11.68 -0.50 1.16
C GLU A 269 -12.04 -1.28 2.43
N GLN A 270 -12.25 -2.60 2.35
CA GLN A 270 -12.58 -3.45 3.50
C GLN A 270 -11.35 -4.16 4.10
N ALA A 271 -10.14 -3.86 3.63
CA ALA A 271 -8.93 -4.57 4.03
C ALA A 271 -8.70 -4.53 5.55
N PHE A 272 -8.99 -3.43 6.23
CA PHE A 272 -8.88 -3.35 7.69
C PHE A 272 -9.84 -4.29 8.42
N THR A 273 -11.12 -4.33 8.02
CA THR A 273 -12.13 -5.20 8.64
C THR A 273 -11.80 -6.67 8.41
N VAL A 274 -11.40 -7.01 7.18
CA VAL A 274 -10.97 -8.37 6.85
C VAL A 274 -9.74 -8.73 7.66
N PHE A 275 -8.69 -7.91 7.64
CA PHE A 275 -7.44 -8.18 8.37
C PHE A 275 -7.69 -8.36 9.87
N SER A 276 -8.46 -7.47 10.49
CA SER A 276 -8.81 -7.53 11.92
C SER A 276 -9.61 -8.79 12.29
N THR A 277 -10.36 -9.36 11.35
CA THR A 277 -11.08 -10.62 11.57
C THR A 277 -10.13 -11.82 11.64
N PHE A 278 -9.01 -11.74 10.91
CA PHE A 278 -7.99 -12.79 10.88
C PHE A 278 -6.93 -12.59 11.97
N PHE A 279 -6.64 -11.36 12.36
CA PHE A 279 -5.64 -11.01 13.36
C PHE A 279 -6.22 -11.06 14.79
N LYS A 280 -5.78 -12.02 15.60
CA LYS A 280 -6.35 -12.27 16.93
C LYS A 280 -5.65 -11.56 18.08
N LYS A 281 -4.44 -11.01 17.85
CA LYS A 281 -3.72 -10.23 18.85
C LYS A 281 -4.29 -8.81 18.92
N PRO A 282 -4.26 -8.16 20.09
CA PRO A 282 -4.51 -6.73 20.16
C PRO A 282 -3.50 -6.01 19.26
N LEU A 283 -4.00 -5.24 18.29
CA LEU A 283 -3.21 -4.40 17.41
C LEU A 283 -2.49 -3.25 18.15
N THR A 284 -2.67 -3.17 19.47
CA THR A 284 -2.24 -2.08 20.35
C THR A 284 -0.75 -1.79 20.30
N ARG A 285 0.12 -2.74 19.93
CA ARG A 285 1.57 -2.49 19.81
C ARG A 285 1.94 -1.50 18.68
N PHE A 286 1.09 -1.39 17.66
CA PHE A 286 1.26 -0.46 16.54
C PHE A 286 0.45 0.83 16.72
N VAL A 287 -0.31 0.93 17.81
CA VAL A 287 -1.36 1.95 18.03
C VAL A 287 -1.10 2.75 19.31
N GLN A 288 -0.09 2.40 20.10
CA GLN A 288 0.25 3.17 21.29
C GLN A 288 1.23 4.28 20.88
N PRO A 289 0.79 5.55 20.79
CA PRO A 289 1.74 6.65 20.95
C PRO A 289 2.40 6.43 22.32
N GLN A 290 3.65 5.97 22.34
CA GLN A 290 4.42 6.08 23.56
C GLN A 290 4.67 7.56 23.80
N ALA A 291 4.62 7.96 25.07
CA ALA A 291 4.99 9.29 25.50
C ALA A 291 6.35 9.64 24.90
N ILE A 292 6.35 10.65 24.02
CA ILE A 292 7.56 11.18 23.40
C ILE A 292 8.52 11.57 24.54
N PRO A 293 9.82 11.22 24.47
CA PRO A 293 10.77 11.57 25.51
C PRO A 293 10.72 13.07 25.76
N VAL A 294 10.30 13.43 26.97
CA VAL A 294 10.17 14.81 27.44
C VAL A 294 11.51 15.51 27.24
N LYS A 295 11.62 16.39 26.26
CA LYS A 295 12.64 17.43 26.31
C LYS A 295 12.17 18.40 27.39
N ASN A 296 12.92 18.47 28.49
CA ASN A 296 12.73 19.47 29.55
C ASN A 296 12.96 20.89 28.98
N LYS A 297 12.02 21.41 28.19
CA LYS A 297 11.90 22.84 27.90
C LYS A 297 10.97 23.45 28.94
N LYS A 298 11.43 24.50 29.61
CA LYS A 298 10.77 25.16 30.75
C LYS A 298 9.68 26.17 30.36
N ASN A 299 9.29 26.25 29.09
CA ASN A 299 8.34 27.26 28.63
C ASN A 299 6.96 26.64 28.48
N TYR A 300 6.14 26.76 29.51
CA TYR A 300 4.70 26.52 29.40
C TYR A 300 4.09 27.56 28.46
N ILE A 301 3.48 27.12 27.35
CA ILE A 301 2.62 27.96 26.52
C ILE A 301 1.18 27.78 26.98
N SER A 302 0.41 28.86 27.08
CA SER A 302 -1.01 28.76 27.45
C SER A 302 -1.83 28.14 26.30
N LEU A 303 -2.73 27.21 26.61
CA LEU A 303 -3.66 26.62 25.62
C LEU A 303 -4.48 27.69 24.89
N GLU A 304 -4.91 28.74 25.60
CA GLU A 304 -5.62 29.88 24.99
C GLU A 304 -4.76 30.63 23.96
N GLN A 305 -3.44 30.70 24.18
CA GLN A 305 -2.52 31.30 23.22
C GLN A 305 -2.38 30.45 21.95
N ILE A 306 -2.37 29.12 22.09
CA ILE A 306 -2.34 28.19 20.96
C ILE A 306 -3.66 28.26 20.18
N GLU A 307 -4.80 28.25 20.87
CA GLU A 307 -6.11 28.39 20.24
C GLU A 307 -6.27 29.72 19.49
N SER A 308 -5.83 30.82 20.10
CA SER A 308 -5.86 32.15 19.48
C SER A 308 -5.00 32.21 18.21
N ARG A 309 -3.90 31.45 18.17
CA ARG A 309 -3.03 31.35 16.99
C ARG A 309 -3.65 30.48 15.91
N ILE A 310 -4.08 29.25 16.22
CA ILE A 310 -4.82 28.37 15.29
C ILE A 310 -5.95 29.15 14.60
N ARG A 311 -6.70 29.94 15.38
CA ARG A 311 -7.76 30.80 14.86
C ARG A 311 -7.23 31.91 13.95
N ARG A 312 -6.20 32.65 14.38
CA ARG A 312 -5.58 33.71 13.57
C ARG A 312 -5.14 33.15 12.22
N ASP A 313 -4.48 32.01 12.21
CA ASP A 313 -3.85 31.44 11.03
C ASP A 313 -4.87 30.87 10.05
N ARG A 314 -5.95 30.26 10.59
CA ARG A 314 -7.15 29.95 9.82
C ARG A 314 -7.72 31.18 9.10
N LEU A 315 -7.73 32.34 9.77
CA LEU A 315 -8.30 33.57 9.24
C LEU A 315 -7.36 34.30 8.28
N SER A 316 -6.04 34.23 8.51
CA SER A 316 -5.02 34.91 7.72
C SER A 316 -4.52 34.10 6.52
N ASN A 317 -4.79 32.79 6.45
CA ASN A 317 -4.17 31.87 5.49
C ASN A 317 -2.63 31.94 5.53
N GLU A 318 -2.05 32.33 6.66
CA GLU A 318 -0.59 32.42 6.84
C GLU A 318 0.01 31.06 7.21
N HIS A 319 1.30 30.88 6.88
CA HIS A 319 2.04 29.65 7.14
C HIS A 319 2.42 29.56 8.63
N ILE A 320 1.98 28.50 9.32
CA ILE A 320 2.51 28.13 10.63
C ILE A 320 3.53 27.01 10.43
N SER A 321 4.72 27.16 10.99
CA SER A 321 5.60 26.01 11.19
C SER A 321 5.00 25.13 12.28
N PHE A 322 4.37 24.01 11.91
CA PHE A 322 3.98 22.96 12.88
C PHE A 322 5.16 22.63 13.81
N ASP A 323 6.37 22.58 13.26
CA ASP A 323 7.61 22.30 14.00
C ASP A 323 7.94 23.35 15.08
N GLU A 324 7.44 24.58 14.95
CA GLU A 324 7.66 25.65 15.95
C GLU A 324 6.89 25.36 17.24
N TYR A 325 5.73 24.70 17.16
CA TYR A 325 4.82 24.48 18.29
C TYR A 325 4.67 23.01 18.68
N TYR A 326 5.08 22.09 17.79
CA TYR A 326 4.98 20.65 18.03
C TYR A 326 5.70 20.25 19.31
N ASP A 327 6.93 20.73 19.50
CA ASP A 327 7.73 20.48 20.71
C ASP A 327 6.99 20.91 22.00
N ASP A 328 6.35 22.09 21.98
CA ASP A 328 5.72 22.68 23.17
C ASP A 328 4.37 22.01 23.49
N ILE A 329 3.61 21.62 22.46
CA ILE A 329 2.33 20.91 22.60
C ILE A 329 2.53 19.46 23.02
N VAL A 330 3.60 18.83 22.53
CA VAL A 330 4.02 17.49 22.96
C VAL A 330 4.51 17.51 24.41
N ALA A 331 5.24 18.56 24.82
CA ALA A 331 5.71 18.72 26.20
C ALA A 331 4.55 18.89 27.20
N ASP A 332 3.50 19.62 26.85
CA ASP A 332 2.30 19.75 27.69
C ASP A 332 1.45 18.46 27.70
N ALA A 333 1.44 17.70 26.59
CA ALA A 333 0.74 16.42 26.51
C ALA A 333 1.29 15.35 27.44
N ALA A 334 2.61 15.31 27.61
CA ALA A 334 3.27 14.40 28.54
C ALA A 334 2.91 14.65 30.01
N ASN A 335 2.40 15.85 30.33
CA ASN A 335 2.03 16.24 31.69
C ASN A 335 0.53 16.12 31.98
N SER A 336 -0.30 15.83 30.97
CA SER A 336 -1.74 15.71 31.12
C SER A 336 -2.26 14.42 30.50
N ASP A 337 -1.99 13.30 31.16
CA ASP A 337 -2.73 12.06 30.88
C ASP A 337 -4.22 12.34 31.09
N LYS A 338 -4.98 12.44 29.97
CA LYS A 338 -6.44 12.62 29.85
C LYS A 338 -6.99 14.04 29.64
N ASN A 339 -6.23 15.00 29.12
CA ASN A 339 -6.85 16.27 28.69
C ASN A 339 -7.36 16.21 27.24
N GLY A 340 -8.64 15.88 27.06
CA GLY A 340 -9.27 15.83 25.73
C GLY A 340 -9.24 17.16 24.97
N ASP A 341 -9.12 18.30 25.68
CA ASP A 341 -9.00 19.62 25.05
C ASP A 341 -7.63 19.79 24.35
N LEU A 342 -6.57 19.21 24.92
CA LEU A 342 -5.25 19.19 24.30
C LEU A 342 -5.19 18.27 23.07
N VAL A 343 -5.84 17.10 23.13
CA VAL A 343 -5.96 16.18 21.99
C VAL A 343 -6.71 16.86 20.85
N SER A 344 -7.79 17.59 21.16
CA SER A 344 -8.53 18.42 20.20
C SER A 344 -7.62 19.46 19.52
N ILE A 345 -6.77 20.15 20.28
CA ILE A 345 -5.79 21.12 19.75
C ILE A 345 -4.75 20.45 18.83
N GLN A 346 -4.22 19.29 19.22
CA GLN A 346 -3.28 18.52 18.39
C GLN A 346 -3.90 18.14 17.04
N ILE A 347 -5.13 17.62 17.06
CA ILE A 347 -5.87 17.27 15.84
C ILE A 347 -6.01 18.50 14.93
N ARG A 348 -6.41 19.64 15.50
CA ARG A 348 -6.62 20.89 14.73
C ARG A 348 -5.34 21.36 14.04
N LEU A 349 -4.20 21.32 14.71
CA LEU A 349 -2.91 21.73 14.12
C LEU A 349 -2.47 20.80 12.99
N LEU A 350 -2.62 19.49 13.18
CA LEU A 350 -2.34 18.51 12.12
C LEU A 350 -3.26 18.73 10.91
N LEU A 351 -4.56 18.99 11.15
CA LEU A 351 -5.50 19.31 10.07
C LEU A 351 -5.09 20.57 9.33
N VAL A 352 -4.73 21.67 10.03
CA VAL A 352 -4.26 22.91 9.39
C VAL A 352 -3.06 22.63 8.47
N LYS A 353 -2.04 21.90 8.97
CA LYS A 353 -0.86 21.49 8.18
C LYS A 353 -1.26 20.71 6.93
N LEU A 354 -2.14 19.71 7.07
CA LEU A 354 -2.56 18.88 5.94
C LEU A 354 -3.40 19.64 4.91
N PHE A 355 -4.28 20.55 5.34
CA PHE A 355 -5.05 21.41 4.44
C PHE A 355 -4.15 22.42 3.72
N GLU A 356 -3.10 22.92 4.37
CA GLU A 356 -2.09 23.76 3.73
C GLU A 356 -1.31 22.97 2.67
N HIS A 357 -0.89 21.74 2.98
CA HIS A 357 -0.26 20.84 2.01
C HIS A 357 -1.17 20.64 0.78
N ALA A 358 -2.43 20.29 1.00
CA ALA A 358 -3.41 20.12 -0.07
C ALA A 358 -3.59 21.40 -0.90
N SER A 359 -3.70 22.57 -0.25
CA SER A 359 -3.85 23.88 -0.91
C SER A 359 -2.64 24.25 -1.76
N ASN A 360 -1.44 23.88 -1.30
CA ASN A 360 -0.18 24.06 -2.02
C ASN A 360 0.12 22.94 -3.03
N ARG A 361 -0.84 22.03 -3.28
CA ARG A 361 -0.68 20.85 -4.15
C ARG A 361 0.50 19.96 -3.76
N LYS A 362 0.87 19.97 -2.47
CA LYS A 362 1.82 19.03 -1.88
C LYS A 362 1.06 17.74 -1.53
N LYS A 363 1.79 16.62 -1.49
CA LYS A 363 1.24 15.34 -1.04
C LYS A 363 0.82 15.43 0.42
N ILE A 364 -0.31 14.81 0.75
CA ILE A 364 -0.75 14.69 2.14
C ILE A 364 0.17 13.69 2.83
N ASP A 365 0.67 14.09 3.99
CA ASP A 365 1.46 13.24 4.87
C ASP A 365 0.52 12.22 5.54
N LEU A 366 0.58 10.97 5.11
CA LEU A 366 -0.34 9.91 5.54
C LEU A 366 -0.10 9.52 7.00
N ILE A 367 1.12 9.70 7.49
CA ILE A 367 1.47 9.64 8.90
C ILE A 367 0.60 10.61 9.71
N SER A 368 0.61 11.89 9.35
CA SER A 368 -0.19 12.92 10.03
C SER A 368 -1.68 12.63 9.90
N LEU A 369 -2.14 12.11 8.76
CA LEU A 369 -3.54 11.74 8.54
C LEU A 369 -3.97 10.61 9.48
N GLY A 370 -3.21 9.52 9.56
CA GLY A 370 -3.49 8.40 10.44
C GLY A 370 -3.40 8.77 11.93
N LEU A 371 -2.52 9.71 12.29
CA LEU A 371 -2.46 10.26 13.65
C LEU A 371 -3.75 11.02 14.01
N ILE A 372 -4.27 11.84 13.10
CA ILE A 372 -5.55 12.54 13.29
C ILE A 372 -6.69 11.55 13.53
N GLU A 373 -6.78 10.48 12.73
CA GLU A 373 -7.82 9.44 12.87
C GLU A 373 -7.77 8.75 14.24
N ASN A 374 -6.56 8.41 14.69
CA ASN A 374 -6.33 7.81 16.01
C ASN A 374 -6.71 8.76 17.15
N LEU A 375 -6.17 9.98 17.13
CA LEU A 375 -6.43 10.99 18.16
C LEU A 375 -7.93 11.28 18.26
N THR A 376 -8.61 11.39 17.11
CA THR A 376 -10.05 11.60 17.03
C THR A 376 -10.81 10.46 17.71
N THR A 377 -10.45 9.21 17.44
CA THR A 377 -11.08 8.02 18.04
C THR A 377 -10.78 7.90 19.54
N SER A 378 -9.64 8.43 19.99
CA SER A 378 -9.25 8.40 21.40
C SER A 378 -9.98 9.43 22.29
N LEU A 379 -10.62 10.45 21.70
CA LEU A 379 -11.39 11.44 22.45
C LEU A 379 -12.57 10.79 23.22
N PRO A 380 -12.85 11.20 24.47
CA PRO A 380 -14.00 10.67 25.22
C PRO A 380 -15.34 11.02 24.54
N PRO A 381 -16.13 10.04 24.06
CA PRO A 381 -17.37 10.33 23.32
C PRO A 381 -18.43 11.06 24.16
N SER A 382 -18.38 10.91 25.49
CA SER A 382 -19.31 11.58 26.41
C SER A 382 -19.16 13.11 26.44
N LYS A 383 -17.99 13.64 26.05
CA LYS A 383 -17.72 15.09 26.00
C LYS A 383 -17.51 15.60 24.58
N PHE A 384 -16.95 14.78 23.69
CA PHE A 384 -16.44 15.23 22.38
C PHE A 384 -17.12 14.57 21.18
N SER A 385 -18.32 13.99 21.31
CA SER A 385 -18.98 13.27 20.19
C SER A 385 -19.20 14.15 18.95
N LEU A 386 -19.52 15.43 19.15
CA LEU A 386 -19.71 16.41 18.08
C LEU A 386 -18.36 16.80 17.46
N GLU A 387 -17.34 17.11 18.27
CA GLU A 387 -15.97 17.35 17.79
C GLU A 387 -15.39 16.15 17.04
N GLN A 388 -15.64 14.92 17.50
CA GLN A 388 -15.23 13.71 16.81
C GLN A 388 -15.83 13.63 15.41
N SER A 389 -17.12 13.96 15.28
CA SER A 389 -17.80 13.98 13.98
C SER A 389 -17.21 15.06 13.07
N TYR A 390 -16.91 16.25 13.63
CA TYR A 390 -16.24 17.33 12.92
C TYR A 390 -14.85 16.93 12.42
N PHE A 391 -14.00 16.36 13.28
CA PHE A 391 -12.66 15.92 12.90
C PHE A 391 -12.68 14.79 11.86
N LYS A 392 -13.62 13.84 11.99
CA LYS A 392 -13.84 12.82 10.96
C LYS A 392 -14.27 13.45 9.62
N ALA A 393 -15.17 14.43 9.63
CA ALA A 393 -15.57 15.15 8.43
C ALA A 393 -14.37 15.83 7.75
N LYS A 394 -13.55 16.56 8.51
CA LYS A 394 -12.35 17.25 8.03
C LYS A 394 -11.30 16.29 7.46
N THR A 395 -11.11 15.14 8.11
CA THR A 395 -10.18 14.09 7.67
C THR A 395 -10.65 13.46 6.35
N LYS A 396 -11.94 13.14 6.25
CA LYS A 396 -12.54 12.61 5.02
C LYS A 396 -12.54 13.64 3.89
N LEU A 397 -12.73 14.92 4.20
CA LEU A 397 -12.61 16.02 3.25
C LEU A 397 -11.18 16.13 2.70
N LEU A 398 -10.15 15.96 3.53
CA LEU A 398 -8.76 15.90 3.06
C LEU A 398 -8.55 14.76 2.05
N ARG A 399 -9.05 13.56 2.36
CA ARG A 399 -9.01 12.41 1.43
C ARG A 399 -9.74 12.71 0.13
N LEU A 400 -10.92 13.31 0.20
CA LEU A 400 -11.71 13.71 -0.98
C LEU A 400 -10.94 14.66 -1.90
N LEU A 401 -10.22 15.64 -1.33
CA LEU A 401 -9.45 16.63 -2.08
C LEU A 401 -8.27 16.02 -2.85
N VAL A 402 -7.63 14.97 -2.32
CA VAL A 402 -6.45 14.35 -2.94
C VAL A 402 -6.76 13.09 -3.74
N SER A 403 -7.92 12.47 -3.53
CA SER A 403 -8.31 11.30 -4.30
C SER A 403 -8.29 11.62 -5.80
N THR A 404 -7.84 10.66 -6.61
CA THR A 404 -7.90 10.71 -8.07
C THR A 404 -8.94 9.74 -8.63
N ASP A 405 -9.46 8.84 -7.80
CA ASP A 405 -10.47 7.86 -8.18
C ASP A 405 -11.88 8.49 -8.14
N THR A 406 -12.60 8.40 -9.26
CA THR A 406 -13.91 9.04 -9.39
C THR A 406 -14.96 8.34 -8.53
N MET A 407 -14.89 7.02 -8.36
CA MET A 407 -15.84 6.26 -7.55
C MET A 407 -15.63 6.54 -6.06
N GLU A 408 -14.36 6.56 -5.61
CA GLU A 408 -14.01 6.92 -4.23
C GLU A 408 -14.50 8.33 -3.89
N LYS A 409 -14.32 9.31 -4.81
CA LYS A 409 -14.83 10.68 -4.62
C LYS A 409 -16.32 10.73 -4.37
N PHE A 410 -17.12 9.97 -5.12
CA PHE A 410 -18.57 9.96 -4.94
C PHE A 410 -18.99 9.38 -3.58
N SER A 411 -18.32 8.32 -3.14
CA SER A 411 -18.54 7.73 -1.81
C SER A 411 -18.19 8.74 -0.71
N LEU A 412 -16.98 9.32 -0.78
CA LEU A 412 -16.47 10.28 0.19
C LEU A 412 -17.33 11.54 0.30
N LEU A 413 -17.89 12.05 -0.81
CA LEU A 413 -18.80 13.21 -0.77
C LEU A 413 -19.98 12.98 0.18
N SER A 414 -20.61 11.80 0.10
CA SER A 414 -21.77 11.46 0.94
C SER A 414 -21.37 11.27 2.40
N GLU A 415 -20.23 10.62 2.64
CA GLU A 415 -19.70 10.43 4.01
C GLU A 415 -19.36 11.76 4.69
N VAL A 416 -18.72 12.68 3.96
CA VAL A 416 -18.35 14.00 4.47
C VAL A 416 -19.60 14.80 4.85
N ASP A 417 -20.63 14.81 4.00
CA ASP A 417 -21.92 15.47 4.28
C ASP A 417 -22.55 14.95 5.58
N GLU A 418 -22.68 13.62 5.72
CA GLU A 418 -23.28 13.01 6.92
C GLU A 418 -22.47 13.26 8.20
N LEU A 419 -21.14 13.30 8.12
CA LEU A 419 -20.29 13.61 9.26
C LEU A 419 -20.40 15.08 9.68
N PHE A 420 -20.50 16.01 8.71
CA PHE A 420 -20.75 17.41 9.03
C PHE A 420 -22.11 17.61 9.70
N LYS A 421 -23.19 16.98 9.20
CA LYS A 421 -24.51 17.03 9.87
C LYS A 421 -24.44 16.58 11.32
N LYS A 422 -23.71 15.50 11.60
CA LYS A 422 -23.51 14.95 12.95
C LYS A 422 -22.62 15.82 13.84
N SER A 423 -21.88 16.75 13.27
CA SER A 423 -21.05 17.68 14.02
C SER A 423 -21.78 18.93 14.50
N LEU A 424 -23.00 19.18 14.03
CA LEU A 424 -23.76 20.38 14.42
C LEU A 424 -24.29 20.25 15.86
N GLY A 425 -24.21 21.34 16.62
CA GLY A 425 -24.70 21.44 17.99
C GLY A 425 -23.84 22.35 18.85
N GLU A 426 -24.04 22.29 20.17
CA GLU A 426 -23.24 23.07 21.13
C GLU A 426 -21.96 22.32 21.51
N HIS A 427 -20.82 22.86 21.08
CA HIS A 427 -19.49 22.33 21.39
C HIS A 427 -18.42 23.40 21.12
N SER A 428 -17.17 23.14 21.52
CA SER A 428 -16.07 24.12 21.48
C SER A 428 -15.71 24.62 20.07
N LEU A 429 -16.05 23.85 19.04
CA LEU A 429 -15.74 24.10 17.64
C LEU A 429 -16.99 24.41 16.80
N LYS A 430 -18.11 24.76 17.45
CA LYS A 430 -19.41 24.99 16.77
C LYS A 430 -19.26 25.91 15.56
N THR A 431 -18.64 27.08 15.75
CA THR A 431 -18.48 28.07 14.68
C THR A 431 -17.66 27.52 13.51
N GLU A 432 -16.55 26.84 13.78
CA GLU A 432 -15.70 26.24 12.75
C GLU A 432 -16.44 25.16 11.96
N ALA A 433 -17.22 24.31 12.65
CA ALA A 433 -18.01 23.25 12.03
C ALA A 433 -19.07 23.80 11.08
N HIS A 434 -19.81 24.84 11.48
CA HIS A 434 -20.82 25.48 10.64
C HIS A 434 -20.21 26.15 9.41
N ILE A 435 -19.10 26.88 9.58
CA ILE A 435 -18.43 27.57 8.47
C ILE A 435 -17.82 26.57 7.49
N ASP A 436 -17.13 25.53 7.99
CA ASP A 436 -16.54 24.51 7.12
C ASP A 436 -17.59 23.71 6.37
N TYR A 437 -18.74 23.42 7.00
CA TYR A 437 -19.83 22.75 6.33
C TYR A 437 -20.47 23.65 5.26
N ALA A 438 -20.69 24.93 5.56
CA ALA A 438 -21.17 25.91 4.60
C ALA A 438 -20.25 26.02 3.36
N LYS A 439 -18.93 26.01 3.57
CA LYS A 439 -17.94 25.98 2.49
C LYS A 439 -18.00 24.68 1.67
N PHE A 440 -18.13 23.54 2.33
CA PHE A 440 -18.29 22.25 1.66
C PHE A 440 -19.55 22.23 0.79
N GLU A 441 -20.71 22.64 1.32
CA GLU A 441 -21.97 22.73 0.59
C GLU A 441 -21.88 23.67 -0.61
N LEU A 442 -21.26 24.84 -0.45
CA LEU A 442 -21.05 25.79 -1.54
C LEU A 442 -20.16 25.20 -2.64
N ALA A 443 -19.12 24.45 -2.27
CA ALA A 443 -18.19 23.82 -3.20
C ALA A 443 -18.76 22.55 -3.86
N ALA A 444 -19.73 21.87 -3.24
CA ALA A 444 -20.32 20.64 -3.73
C ALA A 444 -20.89 20.83 -5.16
N PRO A 445 -20.73 19.87 -6.07
CA PRO A 445 -21.32 19.96 -7.40
C PRO A 445 -22.85 20.08 -7.34
N ALA A 446 -23.46 20.84 -8.26
CA ALA A 446 -24.93 20.96 -8.31
C ALA A 446 -25.63 19.60 -8.50
N THR A 447 -24.99 18.67 -9.21
CA THR A 447 -25.45 17.28 -9.36
C THR A 447 -25.50 16.51 -8.05
N PHE A 448 -24.86 17.01 -6.99
CA PHE A 448 -24.87 16.45 -5.65
C PHE A 448 -25.81 17.21 -4.70
N GLY A 449 -26.72 18.02 -5.25
CA GLY A 449 -27.77 18.67 -4.46
C GLY A 449 -27.31 19.91 -3.69
N ARG A 450 -26.32 20.66 -4.22
CA ARG A 450 -25.89 21.95 -3.66
C ARG A 450 -27.10 22.78 -3.22
N ASP A 451 -27.14 23.12 -1.93
CA ASP A 451 -28.23 23.88 -1.34
C ASP A 451 -27.72 25.22 -0.78
N LEU A 452 -27.92 26.30 -1.55
CA LEU A 452 -27.52 27.65 -1.14
C LEU A 452 -28.36 28.17 0.04
N GLN A 453 -29.60 27.69 0.22
CA GLN A 453 -30.41 28.07 1.37
C GLN A 453 -29.79 27.48 2.63
N LYS A 454 -29.40 26.20 2.58
CA LYS A 454 -28.68 25.53 3.67
C LYS A 454 -27.36 26.23 4.02
N VAL A 455 -26.60 26.71 3.02
CA VAL A 455 -25.39 27.52 3.28
C VAL A 455 -25.73 28.76 4.11
N ASN A 456 -26.79 29.49 3.76
CA ASN A 456 -27.23 30.67 4.52
C ASN A 456 -27.75 30.32 5.92
N ASP A 457 -28.48 29.22 6.06
CA ASP A 457 -29.00 28.74 7.35
C ASP A 457 -27.83 28.40 8.29
N LEU A 458 -26.83 27.65 7.81
CA LEU A 458 -25.62 27.30 8.57
C LEU A 458 -24.85 28.55 9.04
N LEU A 459 -24.70 29.57 8.19
CA LEU A 459 -24.00 30.79 8.55
C LEU A 459 -24.78 31.67 9.53
N SER A 460 -26.12 31.63 9.50
CA SER A 460 -26.96 32.43 10.38
C SER A 460 -26.90 31.94 11.83
N GLU A 461 -26.72 30.63 12.06
CA GLU A 461 -26.55 30.03 13.39
C GLU A 461 -25.28 30.50 14.14
N VAL A 462 -24.31 31.07 13.42
CA VAL A 462 -23.00 31.47 13.96
C VAL A 462 -22.64 32.93 13.65
N GLU A 463 -23.58 33.72 13.12
CA GLU A 463 -23.33 35.09 12.66
C GLU A 463 -23.00 36.09 13.78
N THR A 464 -23.25 35.72 15.03
CA THR A 464 -22.95 36.55 16.19
C THR A 464 -21.51 36.38 16.70
N ASP A 465 -20.75 35.40 16.16
CA ASP A 465 -19.36 35.17 16.53
C ASP A 465 -18.43 36.20 15.84
N ALA A 466 -18.13 37.27 16.58
CA ALA A 466 -17.30 38.36 16.11
C ALA A 466 -15.90 37.92 15.64
N HIS A 467 -15.38 36.78 16.12
CA HIS A 467 -14.07 36.29 15.72
C HIS A 467 -14.04 35.75 14.29
N TYR A 468 -15.17 35.23 13.80
CA TYR A 468 -15.28 34.60 12.48
C TYR A 468 -16.02 35.45 11.45
N GLN A 469 -16.41 36.68 11.80
CA GLN A 469 -17.21 37.55 10.94
C GLN A 469 -16.61 37.76 9.54
N CYS A 470 -15.29 37.90 9.45
CA CYS A 470 -14.61 38.04 8.15
C CYS A 470 -14.79 36.81 7.27
N GLU A 471 -14.66 35.60 7.84
CA GLU A 471 -14.81 34.34 7.12
C GLU A 471 -16.28 34.11 6.71
N ILE A 472 -17.23 34.39 7.61
CA ILE A 472 -18.67 34.33 7.35
C ILE A 472 -19.05 35.27 6.19
N ASN A 473 -18.58 36.53 6.24
CA ASN A 473 -18.86 37.51 5.20
C ASN A 473 -18.26 37.09 3.84
N LYS A 474 -17.08 36.46 3.82
CA LYS A 474 -16.49 35.92 2.58
C LYS A 474 -17.36 34.83 1.97
N VAL A 475 -17.81 33.84 2.76
CA VAL A 475 -18.68 32.77 2.25
C VAL A 475 -20.01 33.34 1.74
N ARG A 476 -20.61 34.31 2.44
CA ARG A 476 -21.82 35.01 1.96
C ARG A 476 -21.59 35.76 0.65
N ALA A 477 -20.44 36.41 0.49
CA ALA A 477 -20.07 37.07 -0.75
C ALA A 477 -19.95 36.05 -1.89
N ASP A 478 -19.32 34.89 -1.64
CA ASP A 478 -19.19 33.82 -2.63
C ASP A 478 -20.55 33.23 -3.01
N VAL A 479 -21.48 33.07 -2.06
CA VAL A 479 -22.88 32.65 -2.33
C VAL A 479 -23.58 33.65 -3.26
N ALA A 480 -23.35 34.95 -3.10
CA ALA A 480 -23.96 35.97 -3.96
C ALA A 480 -23.38 36.01 -5.39
N LEU A 481 -22.26 35.33 -5.63
CA LEU A 481 -21.62 35.22 -6.95
C LEU A 481 -22.03 33.96 -7.73
N VAL A 482 -22.63 32.97 -7.06
CA VAL A 482 -23.18 31.73 -7.66
C VAL A 482 -24.62 31.96 -8.10
#